data_AF-A0A7X0VD55-F1
#
_entry.id   AF-A0A7X0VD55-F1
#
_cell.length_a   1.000
_cell.length_b   1.000
_cell.length_c   1.000
_cell.angle_alpha   90.00
_cell.angle_beta   90.00
_cell.angle_gamma   90.00
#
_symmetry.space_group_name_H-M   'P 1'
#
loop_
_entity.id
_entity.type
_entity.pdbx_description
1 polymer ?
#
loop_
_entity_poly.entity_id
_entity_poly.type
_entity_poly.pdbx_seq_one_letter_code
_entity_poly.pdbx_strand_id
1 'polypeptide(L)'
;MKLFLVLSQILYLLCMIPWLFVWGISFMSFDQGFGLANVSFVAGIGLYPVAAIVCAILAWRFHRRRKKTAIVVNLIPMAWILGLGVPLLFINFS
;
A
#
# COMPACT_ATOMS: atom_id res chain seq x y z
N MET A 1 -8.70 13.35 14.45
CA MET A 1 -9.42 12.34 13.63
C MET A 1 -9.48 12.74 12.17
N LYS A 2 -10.19 13.82 11.79
CA LYS A 2 -10.24 14.25 10.38
C LYS A 2 -8.86 14.60 9.80
N LEU A 3 -8.08 15.42 10.51
CA LEU A 3 -6.71 15.78 10.12
C LEU A 3 -5.82 14.54 9.92
N PHE A 4 -5.89 13.56 10.83
CA PHE A 4 -5.14 12.30 10.74
C PHE A 4 -5.48 11.53 9.47
N LEU A 5 -6.77 11.38 9.14
CA LEU A 5 -7.21 10.69 7.92
C LEU A 5 -6.72 11.40 6.65
N VAL A 6 -6.82 12.73 6.62
CA VAL A 6 -6.35 13.52 5.48
C VAL A 6 -4.83 13.40 5.31
N LEU A 7 -4.06 13.54 6.41
CA LEU A 7 -2.61 13.40 6.37
C LEU A 7 -2.17 12.00 5.89
N SER A 8 -2.81 10.94 6.36
CA SER A 8 -2.52 9.58 5.88
C SER A 8 -2.88 9.38 4.42
N GLN A 9 -3.96 9.98 3.93
CA GLN A 9 -4.35 9.88 2.51
C GLN A 9 -3.37 10.63 1.60
N ILE A 10 -2.91 11.80 2.03
CA ILE A 10 -1.84 12.54 1.34
C ILE A 10 -0.57 11.70 1.31
N LEU A 11 -0.19 11.08 2.44
CA LEU A 11 0.97 10.20 2.49
C LEU A 11 0.83 9.01 1.53
N TYR A 12 -0.34 8.38 1.45
CA TYR A 12 -0.59 7.27 0.52
C TYR A 12 -0.49 7.69 -0.95
N LEU A 13 -0.98 8.89 -1.28
CA LEU A 13 -0.82 9.47 -2.61
C LEU A 13 0.65 9.75 -2.94
N LEU A 14 1.41 10.31 -2.00
CA LEU A 14 2.85 10.54 -2.20
C LEU A 14 3.60 9.22 -2.38
N CYS A 15 3.28 8.20 -1.58
CA CYS A 15 3.86 6.87 -1.72
C CYS A 15 3.40 6.14 -2.99
N MET A 16 2.32 6.55 -3.65
CA MET A 16 1.84 5.91 -4.88
C MET A 16 2.85 6.06 -6.03
N ILE A 17 3.54 7.20 -6.13
CA ILE A 17 4.53 7.45 -7.19
C ILE A 17 5.69 6.45 -7.14
N PRO A 18 6.45 6.31 -6.03
CA PRO A 18 7.50 5.28 -5.94
C PRO A 18 6.92 3.87 -5.98
N TRP A 19 5.68 3.67 -5.54
CA TRP A 19 5.04 2.36 -5.59
C TRP A 19 4.77 1.87 -7.01
N LEU A 20 4.33 2.76 -7.92
CA LEU A 20 4.13 2.41 -9.33
C LEU A 20 5.44 1.93 -9.97
N PHE A 21 6.58 2.49 -9.56
CA PHE A 21 7.88 2.03 -10.02
C PHE A 21 8.19 0.61 -9.52
N VAL A 22 7.97 0.32 -8.23
CA VAL A 22 8.11 -1.03 -7.66
C VAL A 22 7.20 -2.03 -8.36
N TRP A 23 5.96 -1.63 -8.66
CA TRP A 23 5.02 -2.45 -9.41
C TRP A 23 5.50 -2.70 -10.84
N GLY A 24 6.03 -1.69 -11.54
CA GLY A 24 6.60 -1.85 -12.87
C GLY A 24 7.76 -2.84 -12.91
N ILE A 25 8.70 -2.73 -11.96
CA ILE A 25 9.83 -3.69 -11.85
C ILE A 25 9.34 -5.10 -11.53
N SER A 26 8.23 -5.25 -10.80
CA SER A 26 7.71 -6.59 -10.47
C SER A 26 7.35 -7.43 -11.70
N PHE A 27 7.05 -6.81 -12.85
CA PHE A 27 6.81 -7.52 -14.10
C PHE A 27 8.04 -8.28 -14.62
N MET A 28 9.26 -7.89 -14.22
CA MET A 28 10.48 -8.64 -14.55
C MET A 28 10.47 -10.05 -13.93
N SER A 29 9.63 -10.32 -12.92
CA SER A 29 9.42 -11.69 -12.42
C SER A 29 8.85 -12.64 -13.49
N PHE A 30 8.20 -12.11 -14.53
CA PHE A 30 7.71 -12.90 -15.65
C PHE A 30 8.81 -13.31 -16.64
N ASP A 31 10.02 -12.75 -16.56
CA ASP A 31 11.16 -13.21 -17.37
C ASP A 31 11.55 -14.66 -17.03
N GLN A 32 11.22 -15.11 -15.81
CA GLN A 32 11.37 -16.50 -15.36
C GLN A 32 10.16 -17.40 -15.73
N GLY A 33 9.19 -16.86 -16.47
CA GLY A 33 7.98 -17.56 -16.95
C GLY A 33 6.69 -17.10 -16.27
N PHE A 34 5.54 -17.51 -16.83
CA PHE A 34 4.22 -17.22 -16.29
C PHE A 34 3.75 -18.32 -15.33
N GLY A 35 4.30 -18.31 -14.11
CA GLY A 35 3.87 -19.18 -13.01
C GLY A 35 2.85 -18.52 -12.08
N LEU A 36 2.08 -19.33 -11.35
CA LEU A 36 1.17 -18.86 -10.28
C LEU A 36 1.88 -17.96 -9.25
N ALA A 37 3.12 -18.29 -8.90
CA ALA A 37 3.94 -17.50 -7.99
C ALA A 37 4.18 -16.07 -8.52
N ASN A 38 4.60 -15.94 -9.78
CA ASN A 38 4.91 -14.65 -10.40
C ASN A 38 3.65 -13.79 -10.57
N VAL A 39 2.54 -14.41 -11.00
CA VAL A 39 1.24 -13.72 -11.08
C VAL A 39 0.81 -13.22 -9.70
N SER A 40 0.92 -14.06 -8.67
CA SER A 40 0.55 -13.68 -7.29
C SER A 40 1.43 -12.57 -6.73
N PHE A 41 2.73 -12.55 -7.09
CA PHE A 41 3.68 -11.52 -6.70
C PHE A 41 3.31 -10.16 -7.31
N VAL A 42 3.14 -10.10 -8.62
CA VAL A 42 2.77 -8.86 -9.33
C VAL A 42 1.39 -8.37 -8.91
N ALA A 43 0.43 -9.28 -8.74
CA ALA A 43 -0.91 -8.94 -8.25
C ALA A 43 -0.89 -8.42 -6.80
N GLY A 44 -0.08 -9.03 -5.92
CA GLY A 44 0.08 -8.60 -4.53
C GLY A 44 0.67 -7.20 -4.40
N ILE A 45 1.64 -6.86 -5.25
CA ILE A 45 2.20 -5.49 -5.32
C ILE A 45 1.18 -4.52 -5.93
N GLY A 46 0.48 -4.92 -6.99
CA GLY A 46 -0.56 -4.12 -7.65
C GLY A 46 -1.79 -3.85 -6.78
N LEU A 47 -1.99 -4.61 -5.69
CA LEU A 47 -3.13 -4.45 -4.80
C LEU A 47 -3.06 -3.19 -3.92
N TYR A 48 -1.86 -2.64 -3.69
CA TYR A 48 -1.64 -1.49 -2.81
C TYR A 48 -2.55 -0.28 -3.12
N PRO A 49 -2.63 0.27 -4.35
CA PRO A 49 -3.49 1.41 -4.65
C PRO A 49 -4.97 1.10 -4.39
N VAL A 50 -5.41 -0.13 -4.70
CA VAL A 50 -6.79 -0.57 -4.44
C VAL A 50 -7.06 -0.60 -2.94
N ALA A 51 -6.15 -1.19 -2.16
CA ALA A 51 -6.26 -1.24 -0.71
C ALA A 51 -6.26 0.16 -0.08
N ALA A 52 -5.42 1.08 -0.56
CA ALA A 52 -5.36 2.47 -0.10
C ALA A 52 -6.70 3.20 -0.31
N ILE A 53 -7.29 3.08 -1.50
CA ILE A 53 -8.58 3.71 -1.83
C ILE A 53 -9.72 3.12 -1.00
N VAL A 54 -9.81 1.78 -0.91
CA VAL A 54 -10.87 1.10 -0.16
C VAL A 54 -10.77 1.45 1.34
N CYS A 55 -9.56 1.41 1.90
CA CYS A 55 -9.34 1.75 3.31
C CYS A 55 -9.66 3.22 3.60
N ALA A 56 -9.32 4.14 2.69
CA ALA A 56 -9.71 5.54 2.77
C ALA A 56 -11.24 5.71 2.86
N ILE A 57 -11.99 5.10 1.94
CA ILE A 57 -13.46 5.18 1.92
C ILE A 57 -14.06 4.62 3.21
N LEU A 58 -13.60 3.43 3.64
CA LEU A 58 -14.08 2.79 4.86
C LEU A 58 -13.74 3.59 6.12
N ALA A 59 -12.54 4.17 6.20
CA ALA A 59 -12.12 4.98 7.34
C ALA A 59 -13.00 6.23 7.50
N TRP A 60 -13.35 6.90 6.40
CA TRP A 60 -14.28 8.04 6.42
C TRP A 60 -15.71 7.64 6.80
N ARG A 61 -16.18 6.47 6.34
CA ARG A 61 -17.49 5.95 6.73
C ARG A 61 -17.58 5.65 8.23
N PHE A 62 -16.52 5.08 8.82
CA PHE A 62 -16.51 4.70 10.23
C PHE A 62 -16.10 5.81 11.19
N HIS A 63 -15.54 6.92 10.70
CA HIS A 63 -14.97 8.00 11.52
C HIS A 63 -15.96 8.58 12.56
N ARG A 64 -17.27 8.58 12.26
CA ARG A 64 -18.31 9.19 13.12
C ARG A 64 -18.74 8.26 14.26
N ARG A 65 -18.80 6.94 14.03
CA ARG A 65 -19.41 5.98 14.98
C ARG A 65 -18.38 5.07 15.67
N ARG A 66 -17.27 4.74 15.02
CA ARG A 66 -16.29 3.75 15.51
C ARG A 66 -14.86 4.25 15.24
N LYS A 67 -14.40 5.20 16.08
CA LYS A 67 -13.08 5.85 15.95
C LYS A 67 -11.91 4.85 15.90
N LYS A 68 -11.92 3.80 16.74
CA LYS A 68 -10.87 2.77 16.76
C LYS A 68 -10.82 1.97 15.46
N THR A 69 -11.97 1.56 14.94
CA THR A 69 -12.07 0.82 13.67
C THR A 69 -11.60 1.66 12.49
N ALA A 70 -11.94 2.95 12.46
CA ALA A 70 -11.47 3.85 11.41
C ALA A 70 -9.93 3.97 11.38
N ILE A 71 -9.27 3.97 12.55
CA ILE A 71 -7.81 3.99 12.63
C ILE A 71 -7.22 2.67 12.12
N VAL A 72 -7.72 1.53 12.59
CA VAL A 72 -7.20 0.21 12.20
C VAL A 72 -7.31 0.00 10.68
N VAL A 73 -8.47 0.31 10.09
CA VAL A 73 -8.67 0.18 8.65
C VAL A 73 -7.76 1.11 7.88
N ASN A 74 -7.58 2.33 8.37
CA ASN A 74 -6.68 3.29 7.74
C ASN A 74 -5.20 2.87 7.81
N LEU A 75 -4.79 2.01 8.75
CA LEU A 75 -3.41 1.52 8.88
C LEU A 75 -3.10 0.33 7.95
N ILE A 76 -4.09 -0.33 7.36
CA ILE A 76 -3.87 -1.49 6.49
C ILE A 76 -2.93 -1.15 5.31
N PRO A 77 -3.09 -0.03 4.59
CA PRO A 77 -2.17 0.32 3.49
C PRO A 77 -0.74 0.59 3.97
N MET A 78 -0.53 1.01 5.23
CA MET A 78 0.82 1.18 5.77
C MET A 78 1.57 -0.14 5.87
N ALA A 79 0.89 -1.29 5.98
CA ALA A 79 1.56 -2.59 6.01
C ALA A 79 2.36 -2.85 4.73
N TRP A 80 1.85 -2.43 3.56
CA TRP A 80 2.58 -2.51 2.30
C TRP A 80 3.79 -1.57 2.27
N ILE A 81 3.62 -0.33 2.71
CA ILE A 81 4.70 0.67 2.76
C ILE A 81 5.82 0.18 3.69
N LEU A 82 5.48 -0.37 4.85
CA LEU A 82 6.47 -0.90 5.79
C LEU A 82 7.09 -2.20 5.29
N GLY A 83 6.28 -3.14 4.78
CA GLY A 83 6.75 -4.45 4.36
C GLY A 83 7.66 -4.43 3.13
N LEU A 84 7.49 -3.46 2.23
CA LEU A 84 8.32 -3.34 1.02
C LEU A 84 9.25 -2.12 1.05
N GLY A 85 8.80 -0.98 1.58
CA GLY A 85 9.61 0.23 1.65
C GLY A 85 10.76 0.15 2.64
N VAL A 86 10.57 -0.48 3.81
CA VAL A 86 11.65 -0.59 4.82
C VAL A 86 12.80 -1.47 4.32
N PRO A 87 12.58 -2.68 3.80
CA PRO A 87 13.67 -3.49 3.24
C PRO A 87 14.42 -2.79 2.10
N LEU A 88 13.69 -2.11 1.20
CA LEU A 88 14.30 -1.38 0.09
C LEU A 88 15.22 -0.26 0.58
N LEU A 89 14.81 0.50 1.60
CA LEU A 89 15.67 1.52 2.20
C LEU A 89 16.89 0.89 2.88
N PHE A 90 16.71 -0.17 3.66
CA PHE A 90 17.82 -0.86 4.32
C PHE A 90 18.88 -1.36 3.35
N ILE A 91 18.48 -1.94 2.22
CA ILE A 91 19.39 -2.47 1.20
C ILE A 91 20.17 -1.36 0.49
N ASN A 92 19.58 -0.17 0.29
CA ASN A 92 20.25 0.92 -0.42
C ASN A 92 21.15 1.79 0.48
N PHE A 93 21.01 1.70 1.80
CA PHE A 93 21.79 2.48 2.79
C PHE A 93 22.78 1.64 3.61
N SER A 94 22.88 0.33 3.36
CA SER A 94 23.90 -0.56 3.92
C SER A 94 25.03 -0.79 2.91
#